data_AF-A0A5B7V855-F1
#
_entry.id   AF-A0A5B7V855-F1
#
_cell.length_a   1.000
_cell.length_b   1.000
_cell.length_c   1.000
_cell.angle_alpha   90.00
_cell.angle_beta   90.00
_cell.angle_gamma   90.00
#
_symmetry.space_group_name_H-M   'P 1'
#
loop_
_entity.id
_entity.type
_entity.pdbx_description
1 polymer ?
#
loop_
_entity_poly.entity_id
_entity_poly.type
_entity_poly.pdbx_seq_one_letter_code
_entity_poly.pdbx_strand_id
1 'polypeptide(L)'
;MARPSAGPVLERWLTLMTTERLLDLAAVAPDCHDEDLLLLLREAHGLYQEGLQTLHRSVAERLGGLSEAALVRAADAAGVPRGAGRDRAEVILLLALAEWEGTPAALAYTQMAEDAARRGVCMIPEE
;
A
#
# COMPACT_ATOMS: atom_id res chain seq x y z
N MET A 1 -13.10 10.37 -24.14
CA MET A 1 -12.84 8.92 -24.09
C MET A 1 -12.68 8.53 -22.63
N ALA A 2 -13.74 8.01 -22.00
CA ALA A 2 -13.65 7.50 -20.64
C ALA A 2 -13.05 6.09 -20.69
N ARG A 3 -11.96 5.84 -19.95
CA ARG A 3 -11.43 4.48 -19.78
C ARG A 3 -12.51 3.64 -19.08
N PRO A 4 -12.73 2.37 -19.47
CA PRO A 4 -13.63 1.50 -18.72
C PRO A 4 -13.11 1.38 -17.29
N SER A 5 -13.92 1.79 -16.31
CA SER A 5 -13.68 1.52 -14.89
C SER A 5 -13.59 0.00 -14.74
N ALA A 6 -12.41 -0.48 -14.32
CA ALA A 6 -12.26 -1.86 -13.90
C ALA A 6 -13.11 -2.02 -12.64
N GLY A 7 -14.25 -2.70 -12.74
CA GLY A 7 -15.22 -2.74 -11.66
C GLY A 7 -14.66 -3.33 -10.35
N PRO A 8 -15.37 -3.15 -9.22
CA PRO A 8 -14.91 -3.48 -7.86
C PRO A 8 -14.55 -4.96 -7.65
N VAL A 9 -15.00 -5.85 -8.54
CA VAL A 9 -14.61 -7.26 -8.53
C VAL A 9 -13.17 -7.43 -9.02
N LEU A 10 -12.79 -6.79 -10.13
CA LEU A 10 -11.43 -6.89 -10.68
C LEU A 10 -10.41 -6.28 -9.71
N GLU A 11 -10.75 -5.18 -9.03
CA GLU A 11 -9.89 -4.58 -8.02
C GLU A 11 -9.66 -5.52 -6.83
N ARG A 12 -10.71 -6.18 -6.32
CA ARG A 12 -10.57 -7.19 -5.24
C ARG A 12 -9.72 -8.37 -5.66
N TRP A 13 -9.86 -8.86 -6.89
CA TRP A 13 -9.04 -9.95 -7.43
C TRP A 13 -7.57 -9.53 -7.55
N LEU A 14 -7.29 -8.33 -8.05
CA LEU A 14 -5.93 -7.80 -8.13
C LEU A 14 -5.31 -7.66 -6.74
N THR A 15 -6.02 -7.11 -5.76
CA THR A 15 -5.52 -7.02 -4.38
C THR A 15 -5.23 -8.39 -3.75
N LEU A 16 -6.07 -9.40 -4.03
CA LEU A 16 -5.82 -10.78 -3.58
C LEU A 16 -4.54 -11.35 -4.19
N MET A 17 -4.35 -11.22 -5.51
CA MET A 17 -3.14 -11.69 -6.18
C MET A 17 -1.88 -10.97 -5.69
N THR A 18 -1.95 -9.65 -5.47
CA THR A 18 -0.85 -8.88 -4.88
C THR A 18 -0.52 -9.36 -3.46
N THR A 19 -1.55 -9.68 -2.66
CA THR A 19 -1.37 -10.19 -1.30
C THR A 19 -0.67 -11.54 -1.29
N GLU A 20 -1.16 -12.50 -2.08
CA GLU A 20 -0.57 -13.83 -2.20
C GLU A 20 0.90 -13.74 -2.64
N ARG A 21 1.18 -12.96 -3.68
CA ARG A 21 2.55 -12.81 -4.18
C ARG A 21 3.48 -12.18 -3.14
N LEU A 22 3.04 -11.16 -2.41
CA LEU A 22 3.85 -10.55 -1.35
C LEU A 22 4.13 -11.51 -0.20
N LEU A 23 3.17 -12.36 0.16
CA LEU A 23 3.36 -13.40 1.16
C LEU A 23 4.37 -14.45 0.68
N ASP A 24 4.29 -14.87 -0.58
CA ASP A 24 5.25 -15.81 -1.16
C ASP A 24 6.67 -15.24 -1.16
N LEU A 25 6.85 -13.97 -1.56
CA LEU A 25 8.16 -13.32 -1.55
C LEU A 25 8.71 -13.19 -0.12
N ALA A 26 7.86 -12.79 0.84
CA ALA A 26 8.24 -12.71 2.25
C ALA A 26 8.63 -14.08 2.83
N ALA A 27 8.01 -15.17 2.38
CA ALA A 27 8.35 -16.52 2.82
C ALA A 27 9.72 -17.00 2.31
N VAL A 28 10.16 -16.54 1.13
CA VAL A 28 11.44 -16.92 0.52
C VAL A 28 12.60 -16.01 0.97
N ALA A 29 12.32 -14.75 1.32
CA ALA A 29 13.32 -13.76 1.70
C ALA A 29 14.34 -14.20 2.80
N PRO A 30 13.97 -14.98 3.83
CA PRO A 30 14.94 -15.46 4.84
C PRO A 30 16.07 -16.32 4.25
N ASP A 31 15.79 -17.06 3.17
CA ASP A 31 16.74 -17.98 2.53
C ASP A 31 17.61 -17.28 1.46
N CYS A 32 17.29 -16.04 1.10
CA CYS A 32 18.05 -15.24 0.13
C CYS A 32 19.10 -14.37 0.83
N HIS A 33 20.18 -14.03 0.12
CA HIS A 33 21.26 -13.18 0.63
C HIS A 33 21.59 -12.04 -0.34
N ASP A 34 22.09 -10.93 0.19
CA ASP A 34 22.67 -9.80 -0.52
C ASP A 34 21.92 -9.40 -1.80
N GLU A 35 22.49 -9.66 -2.98
CA GLU A 35 21.93 -9.29 -4.28
C GLU A 35 20.55 -9.93 -4.54
N ASP A 36 20.38 -11.20 -4.19
CA ASP A 36 19.09 -11.91 -4.36
C ASP A 36 18.03 -11.31 -3.45
N LEU A 37 18.40 -10.97 -2.21
CA LEU A 37 17.50 -10.29 -1.28
C LEU A 37 17.13 -8.89 -1.77
N LEU A 38 18.08 -8.15 -2.34
CA LEU A 38 17.82 -6.84 -2.93
C LEU A 38 16.86 -6.91 -4.13
N LEU A 39 17.00 -7.93 -4.98
CA LEU A 39 16.08 -8.17 -6.10
C LEU A 39 14.66 -8.49 -5.61
N LEU A 40 14.53 -9.36 -4.60
CA LEU A 40 13.25 -9.66 -3.97
C LEU A 40 12.58 -8.43 -3.35
N LEU A 41 13.35 -7.60 -2.64
CA LEU A 41 12.83 -6.35 -2.06
C LEU A 41 12.30 -5.39 -3.12
N ARG A 42 12.99 -5.29 -4.27
CA ARG A 42 12.54 -4.43 -5.39
C ARG A 42 11.25 -4.95 -6.00
N GLU A 43 11.14 -6.25 -6.21
CA GLU A 43 9.91 -6.87 -6.71
C GLU A 43 8.75 -6.62 -5.75
N ALA A 44 8.96 -6.91 -4.46
CA ALA A 44 7.96 -6.70 -3.44
C ALA A 44 7.58 -5.22 -3.27
N HIS A 45 8.54 -4.30 -3.38
CA HIS A 45 8.24 -2.88 -3.37
C HIS A 45 7.33 -2.49 -4.54
N GLY A 46 7.59 -3.03 -5.75
CA GLY A 46 6.71 -2.83 -6.90
C GLY A 46 5.28 -3.28 -6.64
N LEU A 47 5.12 -4.50 -6.09
CA LEU A 47 3.82 -5.05 -5.73
C LEU A 47 3.12 -4.26 -4.63
N TYR A 48 3.86 -3.80 -3.62
CA TYR A 48 3.34 -2.94 -2.55
C TYR A 48 2.78 -1.63 -3.11
N GLN A 49 3.53 -0.98 -4.02
CA GLN A 49 3.10 0.27 -4.66
C GLN A 49 1.87 0.04 -5.55
N GLU A 50 1.81 -1.06 -6.31
CA GLU A 50 0.65 -1.40 -7.15
C GLU A 50 -0.61 -1.66 -6.31
N GLY A 51 -0.47 -2.41 -5.21
CA GLY A 51 -1.55 -2.69 -4.26
C GLY A 51 -2.10 -1.42 -3.63
N LEU A 52 -1.21 -0.55 -3.12
CA LEU A 52 -1.58 0.76 -2.56
C LEU A 52 -2.27 1.66 -3.59
N GLN A 53 -1.78 1.72 -4.83
CA GLN A 53 -2.42 2.52 -5.88
C GLN A 53 -3.81 2.01 -6.24
N THR A 54 -3.99 0.70 -6.30
CA THR A 54 -5.29 0.07 -6.56
C THR A 54 -6.26 0.37 -5.43
N LEU A 55 -5.84 0.19 -4.17
CA LEU A 55 -6.67 0.52 -3.01
C LEU A 55 -7.00 2.01 -2.97
N HIS A 56 -6.03 2.87 -3.21
CA HIS A 56 -6.23 4.32 -3.23
C HIS A 56 -7.29 4.72 -4.27
N ARG A 57 -7.28 4.13 -5.46
CA ARG A 57 -8.33 4.38 -6.46
C ARG A 57 -9.71 3.96 -5.94
N SER A 58 -9.82 2.77 -5.36
CA SER A 58 -11.07 2.26 -4.80
C SER A 58 -11.60 3.14 -3.66
N VAL A 59 -10.71 3.59 -2.77
CA VAL A 59 -11.03 4.52 -1.68
C VAL A 59 -11.44 5.89 -2.23
N ALA A 60 -10.75 6.41 -3.25
CA ALA A 60 -11.10 7.67 -3.90
C ALA A 60 -12.47 7.62 -4.57
N GLU A 61 -12.83 6.50 -5.21
CA GLU A 61 -14.17 6.30 -5.77
C GLU A 61 -15.24 6.25 -4.66
N ARG A 62 -14.98 5.49 -3.58
CA ARG A 62 -15.90 5.35 -2.44
C ARG A 62 -16.13 6.65 -1.68
N LEU A 63 -15.07 7.43 -1.47
CA LEU A 63 -15.10 8.63 -0.64
C LEU A 63 -15.26 9.91 -1.46
N GLY A 64 -14.99 9.90 -2.76
CA GLY A 64 -14.96 11.07 -3.64
C GLY A 64 -16.25 11.89 -3.62
N GLY A 65 -17.41 11.25 -3.50
CA GLY A 65 -18.72 11.90 -3.43
C GLY A 65 -19.18 12.34 -2.03
N LEU A 66 -18.43 12.04 -0.97
CA LEU A 66 -18.86 12.38 0.41
C LEU A 66 -18.80 13.88 0.69
N SER A 67 -19.69 14.38 1.55
CA SER A 67 -19.55 15.74 2.07
C SER A 67 -18.26 15.89 2.89
N GLU A 68 -17.78 17.12 3.02
CA GLU A 68 -16.58 17.40 3.80
C GLU A 68 -16.70 16.92 5.25
N ALA A 69 -17.88 17.12 5.88
CA ALA A 69 -18.17 16.63 7.22
C ALA A 69 -18.15 15.10 7.33
N ALA A 70 -18.60 14.38 6.29
CA ALA A 70 -18.53 12.92 6.28
C ALA A 70 -17.07 12.43 6.11
N LEU A 71 -16.26 13.13 5.31
CA LEU A 71 -14.84 12.83 5.16
C LEU A 71 -14.04 13.14 6.43
N VAL A 72 -14.42 14.18 7.20
CA VAL A 72 -13.84 14.47 8.52
C VAL A 72 -14.08 13.30 9.45
N ARG A 73 -15.34 12.84 9.57
CA ARG A 73 -15.67 11.69 10.43
C ARG A 73 -14.92 10.43 10.04
N ALA A 74 -14.74 10.18 8.74
CA ALA A 74 -13.95 9.04 8.26
C ALA A 74 -12.47 9.16 8.67
N ALA A 75 -11.87 10.34 8.52
CA ALA A 75 -10.49 10.61 8.94
C ALA A 75 -10.31 10.43 10.46
N ASP A 76 -11.22 10.98 11.26
CA ASP A 76 -11.19 10.86 12.72
C ASP A 76 -11.31 9.39 13.16
N ALA A 77 -12.22 8.63 12.55
CA ALA A 77 -12.41 7.21 12.84
C ALA A 77 -11.17 6.36 12.50
N ALA A 78 -10.42 6.77 11.48
CA ALA A 78 -9.17 6.12 11.07
C ALA A 78 -7.94 6.66 11.83
N GLY A 79 -8.11 7.61 12.75
CA GLY A 79 -6.99 8.24 13.46
C GLY A 79 -6.08 9.09 12.57
N VAL A 80 -6.54 9.46 11.37
CA VAL A 80 -5.77 10.26 10.41
C VAL A 80 -5.82 11.73 10.83
N PRO A 81 -4.71 12.33 11.29
CA PRO A 81 -4.72 13.72 11.75
C PRO A 81 -4.98 14.63 10.55
N ARG A 82 -6.00 15.47 10.56
CA ARG A 82 -6.15 16.51 9.53
C ARG A 82 -5.24 17.69 9.88
N GLY A 83 -4.10 17.80 9.20
CA GLY A 83 -3.29 19.00 9.26
C GLY A 83 -4.07 20.21 8.75
N ALA A 84 -3.79 21.40 9.30
CA ALA A 84 -4.39 22.63 8.77
C ALA A 84 -3.99 22.81 7.29
N GLY A 85 -4.96 23.09 6.42
CA GLY A 85 -4.72 23.30 4.99
C GLY A 85 -4.63 22.04 4.12
N ARG A 86 -4.89 20.86 4.70
CA ARG A 86 -4.86 19.60 3.95
C ARG A 86 -6.02 19.51 2.95
N ASP A 87 -5.71 19.20 1.69
CA ASP A 87 -6.74 19.08 0.65
C ASP A 87 -7.48 17.74 0.72
N ARG A 88 -8.61 17.66 0.00
CA ARG A 88 -9.47 16.48 -0.02
C ARG A 88 -8.74 15.23 -0.54
N ALA A 89 -7.93 15.38 -1.58
CA ALA A 89 -7.24 14.27 -2.21
C ALA A 89 -6.15 13.72 -1.27
N GLU A 90 -5.46 14.59 -0.54
CA GLU A 90 -4.48 14.21 0.47
C GLU A 90 -5.14 13.48 1.65
N VAL A 91 -6.32 13.92 2.11
CA VAL A 91 -7.08 13.18 3.15
C VAL A 91 -7.49 11.79 2.65
N ILE A 92 -7.95 11.68 1.40
CA ILE A 92 -8.31 10.40 0.78
C ILE A 92 -7.09 9.46 0.66
N LEU A 93 -5.94 10.00 0.25
CA LEU A 93 -4.68 9.24 0.18
C LEU A 93 -4.29 8.69 1.55
N LEU A 94 -4.36 9.51 2.60
CA LEU A 94 -4.00 9.08 3.96
C LEU A 94 -4.99 8.05 4.53
N LEU A 95 -6.27 8.18 4.20
CA LEU A 95 -7.27 7.15 4.52
C LEU A 95 -6.96 5.83 3.81
N ALA A 96 -6.57 5.89 2.54
CA ALA A 96 -6.16 4.71 1.79
C ALA A 96 -4.89 4.09 2.37
N LEU A 97 -3.92 4.90 2.79
CA LEU A 97 -2.71 4.43 3.44
C LEU A 97 -3.01 3.76 4.79
N ALA A 98 -3.84 4.38 5.63
CA ALA A 98 -4.26 3.80 6.91
C ALA A 98 -4.99 2.46 6.73
N GLU A 99 -5.80 2.32 5.66
CA GLU A 99 -6.43 1.05 5.31
C GLU A 99 -5.41 0.02 4.78
N TRP A 100 -4.46 0.46 3.94
CA TRP A 100 -3.42 -0.39 3.36
C TRP A 100 -2.46 -0.97 4.42
N GLU A 101 -1.98 -0.14 5.34
CA GLU A 101 -0.98 -0.51 6.35
C GLU A 101 -1.48 -1.63 7.29
N GLY A 102 -2.80 -1.75 7.47
CA GLY A 102 -3.40 -2.85 8.22
C GLY A 102 -3.56 -4.16 7.45
N THR A 103 -3.24 -4.19 6.16
CA THR A 103 -3.42 -5.39 5.33
C THR A 103 -2.31 -6.41 5.54
N PRO A 104 -2.59 -7.73 5.36
CA PRO A 104 -1.55 -8.75 5.40
C PRO A 104 -0.41 -8.50 4.40
N ALA A 105 -0.73 -7.95 3.22
CA ALA A 105 0.23 -7.64 2.18
C ALA A 105 1.23 -6.54 2.62
N ALA A 106 0.71 -5.45 3.19
CA ALA A 106 1.54 -4.38 3.70
C ALA A 106 2.42 -4.84 4.87
N LEU A 107 1.85 -5.61 5.80
CA LEU A 107 2.59 -6.17 6.94
C LEU A 107 3.71 -7.10 6.50
N ALA A 108 3.46 -7.98 5.52
CA ALA A 108 4.47 -8.88 4.98
C ALA A 108 5.63 -8.12 4.32
N TYR A 109 5.32 -7.10 3.51
CA TYR A 109 6.33 -6.24 2.92
C TYR A 109 7.16 -5.50 3.98
N THR A 110 6.51 -4.86 4.95
CA THR A 110 7.19 -4.09 6.00
C THR A 110 8.13 -4.98 6.82
N GLN A 111 7.67 -6.16 7.24
CA GLN A 111 8.51 -7.14 7.96
C GLN A 111 9.71 -7.56 7.11
N MET A 112 9.49 -7.90 5.84
CA MET A 112 10.58 -8.28 4.94
C MET A 112 11.61 -7.15 4.74
N ALA A 113 11.15 -5.90 4.61
CA ALA A 113 12.02 -4.73 4.47
C ALA A 113 12.81 -4.44 5.75
N GLU A 114 12.19 -4.56 6.92
CA GLU A 114 12.85 -4.44 8.22
C GLU A 114 13.91 -5.53 8.42
N ASP A 115 13.60 -6.78 8.04
CA ASP A 115 14.52 -7.91 8.13
C ASP A 115 15.74 -7.71 7.22
N ALA A 116 15.53 -7.24 6.00
CA ALA A 116 16.61 -6.90 5.09
C ALA A 116 17.48 -5.76 5.62
N ALA A 117 16.87 -4.70 6.16
CA ALA A 117 17.61 -3.59 6.76
C ALA A 117 18.46 -4.04 7.95
N ARG A 118 17.95 -4.93 8.82
CA ARG A 118 18.71 -5.54 9.92
C ARG A 118 19.91 -6.35 9.43
N ARG A 119 19.87 -6.84 8.20
CA ARG A 119 20.95 -7.59 7.54
C ARG A 119 21.89 -6.70 6.71
N GLY A 120 21.68 -5.38 6.71
CA GLY A 120 22.48 -4.42 5.95
C GLY A 120 22.11 -4.30 4.47
N VAL A 121 20.98 -4.86 4.05
CA VAL A 121 20.48 -4.75 2.67
C VAL A 121 19.41 -3.65 2.63
N CYS A 122 19.73 -2.53 1.97
CA CYS A 122 18.82 -1.42 1.77
C CYS A 122 18.55 -1.18 0.28
N MET A 123 17.31 -0.82 -0.06
CA MET A 123 16.96 -0.42 -1.43
C MET A 123 17.46 0.98 -1.78
N ILE A 124 17.67 1.83 -0.78
CA ILE A 124 18.21 3.18 -0.96
C ILE A 124 19.73 3.07 -0.91
N PRO A 125 20.46 3.43 -1.98
CA PRO A 125 21.91 3.43 -1.94
C PRO A 125 22.40 4.39 -0.85
N GLU A 126 23.40 3.96 -0.06
CA GLU A 126 24.14 4.86 0.82
C GLU A 126 24.97 5.80 -0.07
N GLU A 127 24.75 7.11 0.06
CA GLU A 127 25.53 8.15 -0.64
C GLU A 127 26.94 8.32 -0.04
#